data_AF-A0A8H6XZ27-F1
#
_entry.id   AF-A0A8H6XZ27-F1
#
_cell.length_a   1.000
_cell.length_b   1.000
_cell.length_c   1.000
_cell.angle_alpha   90.00
_cell.angle_beta   90.00
_cell.angle_gamma   90.00
#
_symmetry.space_group_name_H-M   'P 1'
#
loop_
_entity.id
_entity.type
_entity.pdbx_description
1 polymer ?
#
loop_
_entity_poly.entity_id
_entity_poly.type
_entity_poly.pdbx_seq_one_letter_code
_entity_poly.pdbx_strand_id
1 'polypeptide(L)'
;MKSVAMLADTILDPKGGELGFNRAYGTTGSFFDWLHRPENVYQVQRFYVAMRGTAALESPDAIHKGFNWSGLPAGSVVVDVGGGTGQISLAIAWKNPSLRIVVQDLEDTIKNSKIYGNENLPSHVESRKVESQVHDFYTPQPVCSVIAQDWSEERFVKILRHLRDAAHPTTKLVVIDKILESAAGVPDSGEEAIPGSARPSAPAPLLPDWGVGKASVYYLDVSVSASVRKQEGRSLTVVIDAFLTGWS
;
A
#
# COMPACT_ATOMS: atom_id res chain seq x y z
N MET A 1 -14.99 -7.05 -15.29
CA MET A 1 -16.25 -7.09 -14.50
C MET A 1 -16.91 -8.48 -14.43
N LYS A 2 -16.20 -9.60 -14.64
CA LYS A 2 -16.76 -10.93 -14.32
C LYS A 2 -16.56 -11.33 -12.84
N SER A 3 -15.41 -11.03 -12.26
CA SER A 3 -15.09 -11.36 -10.85
C SER A 3 -16.01 -10.67 -9.85
N VAL A 4 -16.35 -9.39 -10.07
CA VAL A 4 -17.23 -8.62 -9.17
C VAL A 4 -18.68 -9.14 -9.21
N ALA A 5 -19.12 -9.72 -10.31
CA ALA A 5 -20.45 -10.35 -10.39
C ALA A 5 -20.58 -11.57 -9.46
N MET A 6 -19.46 -12.20 -9.10
CA MET A 6 -19.42 -13.34 -8.17
C MET A 6 -19.26 -12.92 -6.71
N LEU A 7 -19.18 -11.60 -6.42
CA LEU A 7 -18.82 -11.11 -5.09
C LEU A 7 -19.82 -11.50 -4.01
N ALA A 8 -21.13 -11.42 -4.30
CA ALA A 8 -22.17 -11.81 -3.36
C ALA A 8 -22.06 -13.30 -3.00
N ASP A 9 -21.91 -14.16 -4.00
CA ASP A 9 -21.74 -15.60 -3.79
C ASP A 9 -20.45 -15.91 -3.02
N THR A 10 -19.38 -15.17 -3.28
CA THR A 10 -18.09 -15.33 -2.59
C THR A 10 -18.16 -14.91 -1.12
N ILE A 11 -18.72 -13.74 -0.81
CA ILE A 11 -18.79 -13.23 0.56
C ILE A 11 -19.75 -14.04 1.42
N LEU A 12 -20.84 -14.53 0.84
CA LEU A 12 -21.87 -15.28 1.54
C LEU A 12 -21.57 -16.78 1.64
N ASP A 13 -20.52 -17.30 0.99
CA ASP A 13 -20.19 -18.73 1.07
C ASP A 13 -19.58 -19.10 2.44
N PRO A 14 -20.25 -19.95 3.24
CA PRO A 14 -19.74 -20.37 4.54
C PRO A 14 -18.45 -21.20 4.47
N LYS A 15 -18.12 -21.81 3.32
CA LYS A 15 -16.84 -22.52 3.13
C LYS A 15 -15.66 -21.57 3.03
N GLY A 16 -15.90 -20.34 2.56
CA GLY A 16 -14.88 -19.34 2.31
C GLY A 16 -13.78 -19.81 1.33
N GLY A 17 -12.71 -19.04 1.24
CA GLY A 17 -11.46 -19.46 0.60
C GLY A 17 -11.34 -19.29 -0.92
N GLU A 18 -12.44 -19.17 -1.67
CA GLU A 18 -12.40 -18.82 -3.09
C GLU A 18 -12.68 -17.34 -3.32
N LEU A 19 -11.87 -16.67 -4.16
CA LEU A 19 -12.16 -15.31 -4.58
C LEU A 19 -13.23 -15.27 -5.67
N GLY A 20 -13.90 -14.13 -5.84
CA GLY A 20 -14.82 -13.91 -6.97
C GLY A 20 -14.14 -14.16 -8.32
N PHE A 21 -12.85 -13.87 -8.42
CA PHE A 21 -12.00 -14.22 -9.57
C PHE A 21 -11.88 -15.73 -9.80
N ASN A 22 -11.63 -16.51 -8.74
CA ASN A 22 -11.50 -17.97 -8.84
C ASN A 22 -12.77 -18.58 -9.43
N ARG A 23 -13.93 -18.12 -8.95
CA ARG A 23 -15.25 -18.54 -9.45
C ARG A 23 -15.53 -18.10 -10.87
N ALA A 24 -15.26 -16.83 -11.18
CA ALA A 24 -15.54 -16.26 -12.49
C ALA A 24 -14.74 -16.90 -13.63
N TYR A 25 -13.54 -17.40 -13.34
CA TYR A 25 -12.61 -17.95 -14.33
C TYR A 25 -12.31 -19.44 -14.13
N GLY A 26 -12.99 -20.11 -13.18
CA GLY A 26 -12.82 -21.54 -12.91
C GLY A 26 -11.38 -21.93 -12.58
N THR A 27 -10.69 -21.10 -11.79
CA THR A 27 -9.27 -21.27 -11.45
C THR A 27 -9.08 -21.36 -9.95
N THR A 28 -8.13 -22.16 -9.49
CA THR A 28 -7.72 -22.26 -8.07
C THR A 28 -6.43 -21.49 -7.76
N GLY A 29 -5.72 -21.02 -8.79
CA GLY A 29 -4.46 -20.29 -8.64
C GLY A 29 -4.65 -18.80 -8.35
N SER A 30 -3.54 -18.10 -8.15
CA SER A 30 -3.56 -16.65 -7.95
C SER A 30 -3.98 -15.91 -9.23
N PHE A 31 -4.49 -14.69 -9.06
CA PHE A 31 -4.76 -13.79 -10.19
C PHE A 31 -3.52 -13.56 -11.06
N PHE A 32 -2.35 -13.39 -10.45
CA PHE A 32 -1.11 -13.13 -11.17
C PHE A 32 -0.62 -14.35 -11.96
N ASP A 33 -0.74 -15.56 -11.40
CA ASP A 33 -0.40 -16.79 -12.14
C ASP A 33 -1.29 -16.97 -13.37
N TRP A 34 -2.59 -16.68 -13.21
CA TRP A 34 -3.52 -16.69 -14.34
C TRP A 34 -3.17 -15.64 -15.37
N LEU A 35 -2.85 -14.41 -14.95
CA LEU A 35 -2.53 -13.30 -15.84
C LEU A 35 -1.32 -13.62 -16.75
N HIS A 36 -0.32 -14.33 -16.23
CA HIS A 36 0.91 -14.66 -16.95
C HIS A 36 0.86 -15.94 -17.78
N ARG A 37 -0.29 -16.60 -17.91
CA ARG A 37 -0.42 -17.77 -18.78
C ARG A 37 -0.23 -17.37 -20.26
N PRO A 38 0.35 -18.26 -21.11
CA PRO A 38 0.59 -17.96 -22.52
C PRO A 38 -0.66 -17.52 -23.31
N GLU A 39 -1.84 -17.98 -22.91
CA GLU A 39 -3.13 -17.61 -23.51
C GLU A 39 -3.65 -16.22 -23.10
N ASN A 40 -3.09 -15.60 -22.05
CA ASN A 40 -3.58 -14.37 -21.43
C ASN A 40 -2.75 -13.11 -21.75
N VAL A 41 -2.01 -13.12 -22.86
CA VAL A 41 -1.11 -12.02 -23.28
C VAL A 41 -1.82 -10.67 -23.39
N TYR A 42 -3.08 -10.66 -23.86
CA TYR A 42 -3.83 -9.40 -23.95
C TYR A 42 -4.26 -8.87 -22.58
N GLN A 43 -4.58 -9.77 -21.65
CA GLN A 43 -5.02 -9.46 -20.29
C GLN A 43 -3.87 -8.88 -19.48
N VAL A 44 -2.67 -9.47 -19.56
CA VAL A 44 -1.48 -8.94 -18.87
C VAL A 44 -1.11 -7.55 -19.37
N GLN A 45 -1.17 -7.30 -20.68
CA GLN A 45 -0.91 -5.97 -21.25
C GLN A 45 -1.91 -4.93 -20.75
N ARG A 46 -3.21 -5.25 -20.79
CA ARG A 46 -4.26 -4.36 -20.28
C ARG A 46 -4.13 -4.09 -18.80
N PHE A 47 -3.77 -5.09 -18.01
CA PHE A 47 -3.53 -4.94 -16.58
C PHE A 47 -2.41 -3.92 -16.34
N TYR A 48 -1.27 -4.04 -17.01
CA TYR A 48 -0.18 -3.07 -16.87
C TYR A 48 -0.55 -1.65 -17.29
N VAL A 49 -1.33 -1.49 -18.37
CA VAL A 49 -1.84 -0.17 -18.78
C VAL A 49 -2.80 0.41 -17.73
N ALA A 50 -3.72 -0.40 -17.19
CA ALA A 50 -4.66 0.02 -16.16
C ALA A 50 -3.95 0.40 -14.86
N MET A 51 -2.91 -0.34 -14.46
CA MET A 51 -2.08 0.00 -13.30
C MET A 51 -1.39 1.36 -13.47
N ARG A 52 -0.81 1.63 -14.65
CA ARG A 52 -0.21 2.94 -14.95
C ARG A 52 -1.24 4.07 -14.90
N GLY A 53 -2.43 3.85 -15.48
CA GLY A 53 -3.51 4.83 -15.46
C GLY A 53 -4.00 5.13 -14.04
N THR A 54 -4.15 4.11 -13.21
CA THR A 54 -4.58 4.25 -11.81
C THR A 54 -3.53 5.00 -10.98
N ALA A 55 -2.25 4.67 -11.14
CA ALA A 55 -1.17 5.38 -10.47
C ALA A 55 -1.12 6.88 -10.85
N ALA A 56 -1.46 7.23 -12.09
CA ALA A 56 -1.50 8.61 -12.57
C ALA A 56 -2.68 9.43 -12.00
N LEU A 57 -3.70 8.78 -11.41
CA LEU A 57 -4.79 9.47 -10.72
C LEU A 57 -4.39 9.95 -9.31
N GLU A 58 -3.36 9.34 -8.73
CA GLU A 58 -2.83 9.77 -7.44
C GLU A 58 -2.06 11.08 -7.61
N SER A 59 -2.30 12.04 -6.71
CA SER A 59 -1.57 13.31 -6.72
C SER A 59 -0.08 13.04 -6.51
N PRO A 60 0.82 13.43 -7.45
CA PRO A 60 2.26 13.25 -7.27
C PRO A 60 2.81 13.92 -6.01
N ASP A 61 2.15 14.98 -5.53
CA ASP A 61 2.52 15.70 -4.32
C ASP A 61 1.95 15.09 -3.03
N ALA A 62 1.08 14.08 -3.09
CA ALA A 62 0.40 13.53 -1.92
C ALA A 62 1.42 13.02 -0.89
N ILE A 63 2.45 12.30 -1.36
CA ILE A 63 3.53 11.79 -0.52
C ILE A 63 4.31 12.91 0.19
N HIS A 64 4.52 14.04 -0.48
CA HIS A 64 5.28 15.16 0.05
C HIS A 64 4.47 16.01 1.03
N LYS A 65 3.14 16.04 0.88
CA LYS A 65 2.24 16.76 1.78
C LYS A 65 1.84 15.92 2.99
N GLY A 66 1.85 14.59 2.87
CA GLY A 66 1.45 13.67 3.94
C GLY A 66 2.46 13.53 5.08
N PHE A 67 3.74 13.81 4.85
CA PHE A 67 4.77 13.74 5.88
C PHE A 67 5.90 14.77 5.63
N ASN A 68 6.42 15.37 6.70
CA ASN A 68 7.52 16.34 6.63
C ASN A 68 8.89 15.65 6.47
N TRP A 69 9.15 15.12 5.26
CA TRP A 69 10.40 14.43 4.93
C TRP A 69 11.64 15.32 5.10
N SER A 70 11.55 16.60 4.77
CA SER A 70 12.66 17.55 4.86
C SER A 70 13.00 17.96 6.29
N GLY A 71 12.09 17.72 7.24
CA GLY A 71 12.31 17.90 8.67
C GLY A 71 13.14 16.78 9.31
N LEU A 72 13.40 15.68 8.61
CA LEU A 72 14.25 14.61 9.11
C LEU A 72 15.72 15.07 9.14
N PRO A 73 16.51 14.67 10.16
CA PRO A 73 17.94 14.97 10.21
C PRO A 73 18.68 14.51 8.96
N ALA A 74 19.68 15.28 8.51
CA ALA A 74 20.52 14.88 7.39
C ALA A 74 21.19 13.52 7.64
N GLY A 75 21.18 12.64 6.64
CA GLY A 75 21.66 11.27 6.77
C GLY A 75 20.66 10.28 7.37
N SER A 76 19.42 10.72 7.69
CA SER A 76 18.34 9.81 8.09
C SER A 76 18.09 8.76 7.01
N VAL A 77 17.81 7.54 7.46
CA VAL A 77 17.49 6.40 6.60
C VAL A 77 15.99 6.19 6.58
N VAL A 78 15.41 6.15 5.39
CA VAL A 78 14.03 5.75 5.13
C VAL A 78 14.07 4.37 4.49
N VAL A 79 13.33 3.42 5.04
CA VAL A 79 13.27 2.04 4.52
C VAL A 79 11.85 1.74 4.08
N ASP A 80 11.66 1.69 2.77
CA ASP A 80 10.39 1.43 2.11
C ASP A 80 10.11 -0.07 2.02
N VAL A 81 9.35 -0.59 3.00
CA VAL A 81 9.05 -2.01 3.16
C VAL A 81 7.86 -2.39 2.29
N GLY A 82 8.10 -3.27 1.31
CA GLY A 82 7.13 -3.56 0.25
C GLY A 82 7.05 -2.44 -0.77
N GLY A 83 8.15 -1.71 -0.98
CA GLY A 83 8.20 -0.51 -1.83
C GLY A 83 8.07 -0.77 -3.34
N GLY A 84 7.94 -2.04 -3.76
CA GLY A 84 7.77 -2.40 -5.16
C GLY A 84 8.98 -2.01 -5.99
N THR A 85 8.75 -1.32 -7.11
CA THR A 85 9.82 -0.79 -7.97
C THR A 85 10.45 0.50 -7.43
N GLY A 86 10.01 1.00 -6.26
CA GLY A 86 10.57 2.18 -5.61
C GLY A 86 10.07 3.52 -6.14
N GLN A 87 8.92 3.59 -6.81
CA GLN A 87 8.40 4.86 -7.38
C GLN A 87 8.25 5.96 -6.33
N ILE A 88 7.62 5.64 -5.20
CA ILE A 88 7.40 6.56 -4.08
C ILE A 88 8.74 6.92 -3.44
N SER A 89 9.57 5.91 -3.18
CA SER A 89 10.94 6.06 -2.67
C SER A 89 11.80 7.05 -3.47
N LEU A 90 11.80 6.94 -4.80
CA LEU A 90 12.54 7.84 -5.68
C LEU A 90 11.99 9.27 -5.65
N ALA A 91 10.67 9.44 -5.59
CA ALA A 91 10.05 10.75 -5.45
C ALA A 91 10.49 11.44 -4.15
N ILE A 92 10.50 10.69 -3.03
CA ILE A 92 11.01 11.18 -1.74
C ILE A 92 12.49 11.56 -1.84
N ALA A 93 13.33 10.68 -2.41
CA ALA A 93 14.76 10.91 -2.58
C ALA A 93 15.04 12.20 -3.37
N TRP A 94 14.31 12.41 -4.46
CA TRP A 94 14.51 13.52 -5.37
C TRP A 94 14.28 14.89 -4.70
N LYS A 95 13.23 15.04 -3.87
CA LYS A 95 13.00 16.29 -3.12
C LYS A 95 13.84 16.40 -1.84
N ASN A 96 14.40 15.30 -1.34
CA ASN A 96 15.11 15.24 -0.06
C ASN A 96 16.49 14.57 -0.22
N PRO A 97 17.44 15.21 -0.95
CA PRO A 97 18.73 14.61 -1.28
C PRO A 97 19.66 14.38 -0.08
N SER A 98 19.28 14.84 1.11
CA SER A 98 19.96 14.56 2.38
C SER A 98 19.58 13.22 3.00
N LEU A 99 18.50 12.57 2.51
CA LEU A 99 18.04 11.28 2.99
C LEU A 99 18.75 10.13 2.27
N ARG A 100 18.83 9.00 2.96
CA ARG A 100 19.17 7.70 2.36
C ARG A 100 17.90 6.86 2.30
N ILE A 101 17.64 6.26 1.16
CA ILE A 101 16.46 5.44 0.90
C ILE A 101 16.89 3.99 0.66
N VAL A 102 16.23 3.06 1.31
CA VAL A 102 16.36 1.62 1.07
C VAL A 102 15.00 1.07 0.67
N VAL A 103 14.89 0.58 -0.56
CA VAL A 103 13.67 -0.08 -1.06
C VAL A 103 13.77 -1.57 -0.77
N GLN A 104 12.82 -2.12 -0.01
CA GLN A 104 12.76 -3.53 0.35
C GLN A 104 11.58 -4.23 -0.31
N ASP A 105 11.85 -5.36 -0.96
CA ASP A 105 10.84 -6.20 -1.60
C ASP A 105 11.42 -7.60 -1.90
N LEU A 106 10.62 -8.48 -2.49
CA LEU A 106 11.05 -9.80 -2.92
C LEU A 106 12.05 -9.73 -4.10
N GLU A 107 12.84 -10.78 -4.26
CA GLU A 107 13.95 -10.86 -5.22
C GLU A 107 13.55 -10.41 -6.64
N ASP A 108 12.44 -10.93 -7.17
CA ASP A 108 12.00 -10.61 -8.53
C ASP A 108 11.55 -9.15 -8.68
N THR A 109 10.94 -8.58 -7.65
CA THR A 109 10.56 -7.16 -7.63
C THR A 109 11.80 -6.27 -7.55
N ILE A 110 12.79 -6.64 -6.74
CA ILE A 110 14.03 -5.87 -6.55
C ILE A 110 14.85 -5.79 -7.84
N LYS A 111 14.80 -6.78 -8.73
CA LYS A 111 15.38 -6.68 -10.08
C LYS A 111 14.81 -5.49 -10.84
N ASN A 112 13.49 -5.33 -10.83
CA ASN A 112 12.81 -4.21 -11.47
C ASN A 112 13.05 -2.88 -10.75
N SER A 113 13.13 -2.88 -9.42
CA SER A 113 13.51 -1.71 -8.62
C SER A 113 14.87 -1.16 -9.01
N LYS A 114 15.88 -2.04 -9.19
CA LYS A 114 17.22 -1.63 -9.62
C LYS A 114 17.23 -1.01 -11.01
N ILE A 115 16.48 -1.57 -11.96
CA ILE A 115 16.35 -1.00 -13.31
C ILE A 115 15.70 0.39 -13.23
N TYR A 116 14.56 0.47 -12.55
CA TYR A 116 13.81 1.72 -12.40
C TYR A 116 14.65 2.82 -11.72
N GLY A 117 15.39 2.46 -10.67
CA GLY A 117 16.32 3.36 -9.97
C GLY A 117 17.39 3.96 -10.88
N ASN A 118 18.06 3.11 -11.67
CA ASN A 118 19.10 3.54 -12.61
C ASN A 118 18.55 4.39 -13.76
N GLU A 119 17.32 4.13 -14.22
CA GLU A 119 16.70 4.90 -15.29
C GLU A 119 16.20 6.28 -14.83
N ASN A 120 15.69 6.39 -13.60
CA ASN A 120 14.96 7.58 -13.15
C ASN A 120 15.77 8.47 -12.20
N LEU A 121 16.71 7.91 -11.42
CA LEU A 121 17.53 8.68 -10.48
C LEU A 121 18.96 8.12 -10.33
N PRO A 122 19.71 7.95 -11.45
CA PRO A 122 21.00 7.26 -11.47
C PRO A 122 22.04 7.85 -10.50
N SER A 123 22.09 9.18 -10.39
CA SER A 123 23.03 9.86 -9.48
C SER A 123 22.84 9.47 -8.01
N HIS A 124 21.61 9.17 -7.59
CA HIS A 124 21.33 8.73 -6.21
C HIS A 124 21.65 7.26 -6.01
N VAL A 125 21.50 6.44 -7.04
CA VAL A 125 21.90 5.02 -7.01
C VAL A 125 23.43 4.91 -6.97
N GLU A 126 24.14 5.62 -7.85
CA GLU A 126 25.61 5.65 -7.92
C GLU A 126 26.24 6.12 -6.60
N SER A 127 25.64 7.13 -5.97
CA SER A 127 26.08 7.66 -4.67
C SER A 127 25.57 6.88 -3.46
N ARG A 128 24.89 5.74 -3.67
CA ARG A 128 24.28 4.90 -2.61
C ARG A 128 23.33 5.66 -1.67
N LYS A 129 22.67 6.69 -2.20
CA LYS A 129 21.55 7.37 -1.54
C LYS A 129 20.24 6.64 -1.76
N VAL A 130 20.12 5.84 -2.82
CA VAL A 130 19.00 4.92 -3.06
C VAL A 130 19.58 3.53 -3.26
N GLU A 131 19.16 2.58 -2.42
CA GLU A 131 19.59 1.19 -2.47
C GLU A 131 18.35 0.28 -2.56
N SER A 132 18.46 -0.83 -3.27
CA SER A 132 17.40 -1.85 -3.33
C SER A 132 17.88 -3.12 -2.64
N GLN A 133 17.10 -3.60 -1.67
CA GLN A 133 17.42 -4.70 -0.79
C GLN A 133 16.37 -5.79 -0.88
N VAL A 134 16.81 -7.03 -1.09
CA VAL A 134 15.92 -8.19 -1.05
C VAL A 134 15.55 -8.48 0.39
N HIS A 135 14.26 -8.47 0.68
CA HIS A 135 13.76 -8.78 2.01
C HIS A 135 12.33 -9.32 1.95
N ASP A 136 12.11 -10.45 2.63
CA ASP A 136 10.77 -10.93 2.98
C ASP A 136 10.37 -10.30 4.32
N PHE A 137 9.48 -9.31 4.26
CA PHE A 137 8.97 -8.60 5.44
C PHE A 137 8.10 -9.47 6.38
N TYR A 138 7.79 -10.72 6.02
CA TYR A 138 7.26 -11.72 6.95
C TYR A 138 8.34 -12.37 7.82
N THR A 139 9.60 -11.98 7.67
CA THR A 139 10.74 -12.37 8.50
C THR A 139 11.24 -11.18 9.33
N PRO A 140 12.05 -11.39 10.39
CA PRO A 140 12.57 -10.30 11.20
C PRO A 140 13.32 -9.25 10.38
N GLN A 141 13.05 -7.98 10.65
CA GLN A 141 13.54 -6.86 9.87
C GLN A 141 15.05 -6.63 10.11
N PRO A 142 15.90 -6.64 9.06
CA PRO A 142 17.35 -6.48 9.21
C PRO A 142 17.81 -5.04 9.54
N VAL A 143 17.00 -4.01 9.28
CA VAL A 143 17.38 -2.59 9.47
C VAL A 143 16.23 -1.73 10.03
N CYS A 144 16.53 -0.68 10.81
CA CYS A 144 15.51 0.22 11.36
C CYS A 144 14.66 0.84 10.24
N SER A 145 13.33 0.68 10.31
CA SER A 145 12.45 0.78 9.14
C SER A 145 11.42 1.89 9.20
N VAL A 146 11.09 2.48 8.04
CA VAL A 146 10.15 3.59 7.90
C VAL A 146 9.49 3.54 6.53
N ILE A 147 8.36 2.85 6.46
CA ILE A 147 7.25 2.88 5.48
C ILE A 147 6.72 1.45 5.34
N ALA A 148 5.44 1.24 5.62
CA ALA A 148 4.76 -0.03 5.38
C ALA A 148 3.55 0.22 4.47
N GLN A 149 3.46 -0.54 3.38
CA GLN A 149 2.26 -0.62 2.56
C GLN A 149 1.67 -2.04 2.64
N ASP A 150 0.35 -2.10 2.85
CA ASP A 150 -0.51 -2.92 2.00
C ASP A 150 -0.60 -4.45 2.21
N TRP A 151 -1.14 -4.92 3.35
CA TRP A 151 -1.51 -6.34 3.55
C TRP A 151 -2.78 -6.57 4.40
N SER A 152 -3.39 -7.75 4.34
CA SER A 152 -4.54 -8.09 5.19
C SER A 152 -4.25 -7.83 6.68
N GLU A 153 -5.27 -7.51 7.48
CA GLU A 153 -5.12 -7.03 8.87
C GLU A 153 -4.13 -7.86 9.72
N GLU A 154 -4.32 -9.18 9.79
CA GLU A 154 -3.43 -10.08 10.55
C GLU A 154 -1.97 -10.05 10.07
N ARG A 155 -1.77 -9.92 8.76
CA ARG A 155 -0.45 -9.87 8.13
C ARG A 155 0.21 -8.52 8.39
N PHE A 156 -0.58 -7.45 8.35
CA PHE A 156 -0.12 -6.10 8.64
C PHE A 156 0.38 -5.98 10.08
N VAL A 157 -0.37 -6.47 11.05
CA VAL A 157 0.06 -6.52 12.47
C VAL A 157 1.38 -7.29 12.64
N LYS A 158 1.53 -8.43 11.96
CA LYS A 158 2.78 -9.21 12.00
C LYS A 158 3.97 -8.41 11.46
N ILE A 159 3.80 -7.73 10.33
CA ILE A 159 4.83 -6.87 9.74
C ILE A 159 5.21 -5.77 10.73
N LEU A 160 4.23 -5.04 11.26
CA LEU A 160 4.48 -3.94 12.20
C LEU A 160 5.22 -4.35 13.45
N ARG A 161 5.00 -5.58 13.95
CA ARG A 161 5.77 -6.14 15.07
C ARG A 161 7.24 -6.35 14.71
N HIS A 162 7.54 -6.95 13.55
CA HIS A 162 8.92 -7.09 13.10
C HIS A 162 9.62 -5.74 12.91
N LEU A 163 8.89 -4.76 12.37
CA LEU A 163 9.42 -3.39 12.24
C LEU A 163 9.70 -2.79 13.62
N ARG A 164 8.80 -3.01 14.60
CA ARG A 164 8.96 -2.50 15.97
C ARG A 164 10.16 -3.11 16.66
N ASP A 165 10.34 -4.42 16.53
CA ASP A 165 11.46 -5.16 17.13
C ASP A 165 12.82 -4.65 16.62
N ALA A 166 12.90 -4.24 15.36
CA ALA A 166 14.11 -3.69 14.76
C ALA A 166 14.29 -2.17 14.99
N ALA A 167 13.27 -1.49 15.49
CA ALA A 167 13.23 -0.04 15.50
C ALA A 167 13.83 0.55 16.79
N HIS A 168 14.59 1.63 16.64
CA HIS A 168 15.13 2.40 17.76
C HIS A 168 14.00 3.22 18.43
N PRO A 169 14.16 3.68 19.69
CA PRO A 169 13.21 4.62 20.31
C PRO A 169 12.98 5.90 19.50
N THR A 170 13.91 6.28 18.63
CA THR A 170 13.82 7.46 17.76
C THR A 170 13.25 7.15 16.38
N THR A 171 13.03 5.89 16.03
CA THR A 171 12.47 5.47 14.75
C THR A 171 11.00 5.85 14.68
N LYS A 172 10.60 6.43 13.56
CA LYS A 172 9.21 6.82 13.27
C LYS A 172 8.61 5.82 12.29
N LEU A 173 7.41 5.32 12.57
CA LEU A 173 6.64 4.58 11.57
C LEU A 173 5.85 5.57 10.73
N VAL A 174 5.91 5.42 9.42
CA VAL A 174 5.04 6.14 8.47
C VAL A 174 4.23 5.09 7.74
N VAL A 175 2.90 5.19 7.78
CA VAL A 175 2.00 4.30 7.02
C VAL A 175 1.37 5.14 5.92
N ILE A 176 1.49 4.68 4.68
CA ILE A 176 0.92 5.35 3.52
C ILE A 176 -0.14 4.42 2.95
N ASP A 177 -1.39 4.80 3.10
CA ASP A 177 -2.51 3.94 2.76
C ASP A 177 -3.76 4.75 2.42
N LYS A 178 -4.69 4.13 1.68
CA LYS A 178 -6.01 4.71 1.44
C LYS A 178 -6.89 4.40 2.64
N ILE A 179 -7.43 5.44 3.24
CA ILE A 179 -8.36 5.27 4.36
C ILE A 179 -9.77 5.43 3.82
N LEU A 180 -10.53 4.33 3.85
CA LEU A 180 -11.92 4.27 3.42
C LEU A 180 -12.83 4.65 4.58
N GLU A 181 -13.78 5.54 4.30
CA GLU A 181 -14.79 5.99 5.27
C GLU A 181 -16.02 5.08 5.19
N SER A 182 -16.63 4.79 6.33
CA SER A 182 -17.88 4.02 6.36
C SER A 182 -19.04 4.89 5.88
N ALA A 183 -19.81 4.40 4.91
CA ALA A 183 -21.04 5.05 4.44
C ALA A 183 -22.11 5.16 5.54
N ALA A 184 -22.07 4.30 6.57
CA ALA A 184 -22.96 4.36 7.72
C ALA A 184 -22.57 5.44 8.75
N GLY A 185 -21.49 6.19 8.48
CA GLY A 185 -20.77 6.94 9.50
C GLY A 185 -19.96 5.98 10.40
N VAL A 186 -19.01 6.52 11.14
CA VAL A 186 -18.34 5.76 12.18
C VAL A 186 -18.94 6.16 13.53
N PRO A 187 -19.53 5.25 14.31
CA PRO A 187 -19.84 5.55 15.70
C PRO A 187 -18.49 5.70 16.42
N ASP A 188 -18.15 6.93 16.79
CA ASP A 188 -17.09 7.25 17.76
C ASP A 188 -15.78 6.44 17.56
N SER A 189 -15.15 6.56 16.37
CA SER A 189 -14.02 5.72 15.91
C SER A 189 -12.75 5.72 16.77
N GLY A 190 -12.72 6.46 17.88
CA GLY A 190 -11.45 6.86 18.49
C GLY A 190 -10.64 7.79 17.57
N GLU A 191 -11.28 8.42 16.57
CA GLU A 191 -10.66 9.43 15.70
C GLU A 191 -10.02 10.55 16.52
N GLU A 192 -10.68 11.00 17.59
CA GLU A 192 -10.15 11.99 18.53
C GLU A 192 -8.84 11.57 19.23
N ALA A 193 -8.51 10.27 19.26
CA ALA A 193 -7.31 9.76 19.92
C ALA A 193 -6.03 9.94 19.10
N ILE A 194 -6.12 10.22 17.78
CA ILE A 194 -4.94 10.44 16.93
C ILE A 194 -4.81 11.94 16.57
N PRO A 195 -3.75 12.64 17.00
CA PRO A 195 -3.49 14.00 16.58
C PRO A 195 -3.42 14.14 15.06
N GLY A 196 -4.29 14.99 14.48
CA GLY A 196 -4.32 15.26 13.04
C GLY A 196 -5.16 14.29 12.20
N SER A 197 -5.88 13.35 12.82
CA SER A 197 -6.81 12.44 12.13
C SER A 197 -8.11 13.11 11.68
N ALA A 198 -8.45 14.27 12.26
CA ALA A 198 -9.72 14.95 12.04
C ALA A 198 -9.91 15.27 10.56
N ARG A 199 -11.02 14.77 9.98
CA ARG A 199 -11.36 15.01 8.58
C ARG A 199 -12.53 15.98 8.47
N PRO A 200 -12.56 16.80 7.41
CA PRO A 200 -13.75 17.58 7.10
C PRO A 200 -14.91 16.62 6.83
N SER A 201 -16.03 16.86 7.51
CA SER A 201 -17.28 16.15 7.24
C SER A 201 -17.75 16.47 5.81
N ALA A 202 -18.32 15.49 5.13
CA ALA A 202 -18.90 15.69 3.81
C ALA A 202 -20.07 16.69 3.90
N PRO A 203 -20.10 17.75 3.07
CA PRO A 203 -21.21 18.71 3.09
C PRO A 203 -22.48 18.06 2.57
N ALA A 204 -23.63 18.36 3.20
CA ALA A 204 -24.93 17.95 2.67
C ALA A 204 -25.09 18.44 1.20
N PRO A 205 -25.63 17.62 0.28
CA PRO A 205 -26.34 16.35 0.49
C PRO A 205 -25.46 15.08 0.36
N LEU A 206 -24.14 15.19 0.41
CA LEU A 206 -23.25 14.03 0.27
C LEU A 206 -23.38 13.09 1.47
N LEU A 207 -23.20 11.79 1.21
CA LEU A 207 -23.07 10.78 2.26
C LEU A 207 -21.78 11.01 3.08
N PRO A 208 -21.68 10.51 4.32
CA PRO A 208 -20.50 10.66 5.17
C PRO A 208 -19.19 10.18 4.54
N ASP A 209 -19.27 9.22 3.61
CA ASP A 209 -18.16 8.69 2.82
C ASP A 209 -17.83 9.52 1.57
N TRP A 210 -18.41 10.73 1.47
CA TRP A 210 -18.40 11.65 0.33
C TRP A 210 -19.15 11.16 -0.92
N GLY A 211 -19.85 10.04 -0.83
CA GLY A 211 -20.69 9.47 -1.89
C GLY A 211 -20.01 9.45 -3.25
N VAL A 212 -20.67 10.03 -4.27
CA VAL A 212 -20.16 10.10 -5.65
C VAL A 212 -18.76 10.74 -5.76
N GLY A 213 -18.39 11.63 -4.82
CA GLY A 213 -17.10 12.31 -4.83
C GLY A 213 -15.91 11.40 -4.54
N LYS A 214 -16.13 10.27 -3.85
CA LYS A 214 -15.10 9.26 -3.56
C LYS A 214 -15.43 7.87 -4.13
N ALA A 215 -16.52 7.73 -4.88
CA ALA A 215 -17.00 6.45 -5.40
C ALA A 215 -15.94 5.63 -6.17
N SER A 216 -15.04 6.31 -6.90
CA SER A 216 -13.95 5.64 -7.63
C SER A 216 -13.02 4.83 -6.73
N VAL A 217 -12.75 5.28 -5.50
CA VAL A 217 -11.87 4.59 -4.55
C VAL A 217 -12.56 3.31 -4.04
N TYR A 218 -13.85 3.38 -3.73
CA TYR A 218 -14.64 2.20 -3.34
C TYR A 218 -14.79 1.19 -4.47
N TYR A 219 -15.00 1.65 -5.72
CA TYR A 219 -15.05 0.76 -6.87
C TYR A 219 -13.73 0.04 -7.14
N LEU A 220 -12.60 0.73 -6.91
CA LEU A 220 -11.27 0.14 -7.01
C LEU A 220 -11.09 -0.92 -5.91
N ASP A 221 -11.43 -0.59 -4.66
CA ASP A 221 -11.29 -1.51 -3.51
C ASP A 221 -12.10 -2.80 -3.72
N VAL A 222 -13.36 -2.69 -4.12
CA VAL A 222 -14.22 -3.83 -4.43
C VAL A 222 -13.64 -4.67 -5.58
N SER A 223 -13.10 -4.02 -6.61
CA SER A 223 -12.53 -4.71 -7.77
C SER A 223 -11.25 -5.48 -7.42
N VAL A 224 -10.39 -4.90 -6.58
CA VAL A 224 -9.15 -5.52 -6.12
C VAL A 224 -9.47 -6.68 -5.17
N SER A 225 -10.35 -6.47 -4.19
CA SER A 225 -10.78 -7.52 -3.25
C SER A 225 -11.42 -8.72 -3.92
N ALA A 226 -12.20 -8.50 -5.00
CA ALA A 226 -12.75 -9.59 -5.79
C ALA A 226 -11.70 -10.41 -6.55
N SER A 227 -10.50 -9.85 -6.77
CA SER A 227 -9.48 -10.41 -7.67
C SER A 227 -8.26 -10.97 -6.95
N VAL A 228 -7.84 -10.34 -5.87
CA VAL A 228 -6.71 -10.73 -5.03
C VAL A 228 -7.15 -10.68 -3.57
N ARG A 229 -6.58 -11.52 -2.70
CA ARG A 229 -6.82 -11.48 -1.25
C ARG A 229 -6.14 -10.26 -0.63
N LYS A 230 -6.63 -9.08 -1.02
CA LYS A 230 -6.04 -7.77 -0.74
C LYS A 230 -7.18 -6.75 -0.67
N GLN A 231 -7.06 -5.80 0.23
CA GLN A 231 -7.91 -4.62 0.31
C GLN A 231 -7.04 -3.40 -0.03
N GLU A 232 -7.53 -2.50 -0.89
CA GLU A 232 -6.82 -1.27 -1.31
C GLU A 232 -6.93 -0.16 -0.27
N GLY A 233 -7.93 -0.21 0.61
CA GLY A 233 -8.03 0.73 1.72
C GLY A 233 -8.55 0.12 3.01
N ARG A 234 -8.15 0.72 4.14
CA ARG A 234 -8.47 0.25 5.49
C ARG A 234 -9.35 1.25 6.22
N SER A 235 -10.09 0.77 7.21
CA SER A 235 -10.70 1.66 8.20
C SER A 235 -9.60 2.25 9.08
N LEU A 236 -9.84 3.45 9.61
CA LEU A 236 -8.90 4.10 10.51
C LEU A 236 -8.69 3.30 11.81
N THR A 237 -9.70 2.54 12.26
CA THR A 237 -9.62 1.68 13.44
C THR A 237 -8.52 0.62 13.33
N VAL A 238 -8.34 0.01 12.16
CA VAL A 238 -7.25 -0.96 11.94
C VAL A 238 -5.87 -0.29 12.04
N VAL A 239 -5.77 0.97 11.59
CA VAL A 239 -4.54 1.77 11.73
C VAL A 239 -4.31 2.15 13.20
N ILE A 240 -5.37 2.40 13.97
CA ILE A 240 -5.30 2.64 15.42
C ILE A 240 -4.81 1.39 16.15
N ASP A 241 -5.37 0.21 15.84
CA ASP A 241 -4.96 -1.04 16.47
C ASP A 241 -3.52 -1.42 16.13
N ALA A 242 -3.02 -0.98 14.97
CA ALA A 242 -1.61 -1.05 14.63
C ALA A 242 -0.71 -0.24 15.59
N PHE A 243 -1.15 0.92 16.13
CA PHE A 243 -0.40 1.66 17.15
C PHE A 243 -0.34 0.91 18.50
N LEU A 244 -1.31 0.03 18.79
CA LEU A 244 -1.27 -0.85 19.97
C LEU A 244 -0.13 -1.88 19.92
N THR A 245 0.57 -2.02 18.79
CA THR A 245 1.76 -2.89 18.66
C THR A 245 3.05 -2.28 19.21
N GLY A 246 2.97 -1.18 19.96
CA GLY A 246 4.11 -0.54 20.63
C GLY A 246 4.76 0.58 19.82
N TRP A 247 4.08 1.05 18.77
CA TRP A 247 4.44 2.27 18.06
C TRP A 247 3.78 3.47 18.73
N SER A 248 4.57 4.49 19.07
CA SER A 248 4.13 5.74 19.68
C SER A 248 4.29 6.92 18.71
#